data_AF-A0A4R3HP32-F1
#
_entry.id   AF-A0A4R3HP32-F1
#
_cell.length_a   1.000
_cell.length_b   1.000
_cell.length_c   1.000
_cell.angle_alpha   90.00
_cell.angle_beta   90.00
_cell.angle_gamma   90.00
#
_symmetry.space_group_name_H-M   'P 1'
#
loop_
_entity.id
_entity.type
_entity.pdbx_description
1 polymer ?
#
loop_
_entity_poly.entity_id
_entity_poly.type
_entity_poly.pdbx_seq_one_letter_code
_entity_poly.pdbx_strand_id
1 'polypeptide(L)'
;MLCMKNAKAISLLLRKRAWVAAIAAARKYAETASYADIEAQFSQMMPQDRRAVLALLADVLSDYPHCVWGVPVLFYYKNPACDSYFHCPIPEFQPDPDITAMSWLPLDILRRDAPLKPTGENVSIPPHSTELAILVACTDSRAKPQLEDRFWAEYFQSEHGSVRLSAGEPLPLPEAVEAGCAALVTARNGAAFCDTPRLFLTDVGFNAALDLGIAWRRGYINDHL
;
A
#
# COMPACT_ATOMS: atom_id res chain seq x y z
N MET A 1 21.79 -23.63 -13.03
CA MET A 1 20.41 -23.38 -13.47
C MET A 1 20.19 -21.87 -13.46
N LEU A 2 19.98 -21.27 -14.64
CA LEU A 2 20.06 -19.83 -14.90
C LEU A 2 18.91 -19.07 -14.23
N CYS A 3 19.13 -18.59 -13.00
CA CYS A 3 18.35 -17.49 -12.43
C CYS A 3 18.78 -16.19 -13.16
N MET A 4 18.33 -16.02 -14.41
CA MET A 4 18.40 -14.71 -15.04
C MET A 4 17.57 -13.78 -14.16
N LYS A 5 18.23 -12.80 -13.52
CA LYS A 5 17.62 -11.70 -12.76
C LYS A 5 16.38 -11.21 -13.52
N ASN A 6 15.18 -11.54 -13.02
CA ASN A 6 13.91 -11.43 -13.74
C ASN A 6 13.69 -10.01 -14.30
N ALA A 7 14.11 -8.96 -13.57
CA ALA A 7 14.03 -7.58 -14.04
C ALA A 7 14.88 -7.28 -15.29
N LYS A 8 16.06 -7.91 -15.42
CA LYS A 8 16.91 -7.78 -16.61
C LYS A 8 16.30 -8.49 -17.82
N ALA A 9 15.66 -9.64 -17.61
CA ALA A 9 14.95 -10.35 -18.67
C ALA A 9 13.76 -9.51 -19.19
N ILE A 10 12.98 -8.91 -18.30
CA ILE A 10 11.88 -8.01 -18.66
C ILE A 10 12.41 -6.80 -19.45
N SER A 11 13.48 -6.15 -18.98
CA SER A 11 14.12 -5.02 -19.70
C SER A 11 14.57 -5.41 -21.12
N LEU A 12 15.19 -6.59 -21.29
CA LEU A 12 15.59 -7.07 -22.61
C LEU A 12 14.38 -7.29 -23.54
N LEU A 13 13.28 -7.83 -23.01
CA LEU A 13 12.04 -8.04 -23.77
C LEU A 13 11.41 -6.70 -24.19
N LEU A 14 11.39 -5.71 -23.29
CA LEU A 14 10.91 -4.35 -23.59
C LEU A 14 11.74 -3.70 -24.71
N ARG A 15 13.08 -3.79 -24.65
CA ARG A 15 13.97 -3.26 -25.70
C ARG A 15 13.73 -3.92 -27.06
N LYS A 16 13.42 -5.21 -27.07
CA LYS A 16 13.05 -5.98 -28.27
C LYS A 16 11.60 -5.74 -28.73
N ARG A 17 10.83 -4.90 -28.03
CA ARG A 17 9.39 -4.67 -28.25
C ARG A 17 8.55 -5.96 -28.19
N ALA A 18 9.00 -6.94 -27.42
CA ALA A 18 8.31 -8.21 -27.22
C ALA A 18 7.28 -8.08 -26.09
N TRP A 19 6.26 -7.23 -26.28
CA TRP A 19 5.35 -6.77 -25.21
C TRP A 19 4.63 -7.89 -24.48
N VAL A 20 4.05 -8.85 -25.21
CA VAL A 20 3.32 -9.99 -24.63
C VAL A 20 4.23 -10.82 -23.72
N ALA A 21 5.46 -11.08 -24.17
CA ALA A 21 6.44 -11.81 -23.37
C ALA A 21 6.93 -11.00 -22.16
N ALA A 22 7.09 -9.68 -22.31
CA ALA A 22 7.47 -8.80 -21.20
C ALA A 22 6.38 -8.79 -20.11
N ILE A 23 5.11 -8.66 -20.48
CA ILE A 23 3.97 -8.71 -19.56
C ILE A 23 3.90 -10.07 -18.84
N ALA A 24 4.01 -11.17 -19.59
CA ALA A 24 3.99 -12.51 -19.00
C ALA A 24 5.16 -12.72 -18.00
N ALA A 25 6.36 -12.25 -18.35
CA ALA A 25 7.52 -12.31 -17.46
C ALA A 25 7.33 -11.43 -16.21
N ALA A 26 6.77 -10.23 -16.36
CA ALA A 26 6.46 -9.33 -15.25
C ALA A 26 5.41 -9.93 -14.30
N ARG A 27 4.35 -10.55 -14.81
CA ARG A 27 3.35 -11.27 -14.01
C ARG A 27 3.97 -12.39 -13.19
N LYS A 28 4.73 -13.27 -13.86
CA LYS A 28 5.44 -14.35 -13.19
C LYS A 28 6.40 -13.84 -12.12
N TYR A 29 7.07 -12.71 -12.37
CA TYR A 29 7.96 -12.10 -11.40
C TYR A 29 7.19 -11.55 -10.19
N ALA A 30 6.11 -10.79 -10.42
CA ALA A 30 5.25 -10.23 -9.38
C ALA A 30 4.59 -11.31 -8.50
N GLU A 31 4.36 -12.51 -9.04
CA GLU A 31 3.77 -13.60 -8.29
C GLU A 31 4.66 -14.15 -7.17
N THR A 32 5.99 -13.99 -7.30
CA THR A 32 6.98 -14.63 -6.43
C THR A 32 7.95 -13.67 -5.76
N ALA A 33 8.11 -12.46 -6.28
CA ALA A 33 9.11 -11.51 -5.79
C ALA A 33 8.63 -10.80 -4.51
N SER A 34 9.48 -10.78 -3.49
CA SER A 34 9.30 -9.89 -2.36
C SER A 34 9.68 -8.45 -2.72
N TYR A 35 9.26 -7.49 -1.91
CA TYR A 35 9.64 -6.09 -2.14
C TYR A 35 11.17 -5.90 -2.08
N ALA A 36 11.84 -6.56 -1.12
CA ALA A 36 13.29 -6.55 -0.98
C ALA A 36 14.01 -7.09 -2.24
N ASP A 37 13.47 -8.14 -2.87
CA ASP A 37 14.00 -8.67 -4.13
C ASP A 37 13.89 -7.65 -5.28
N ILE A 38 12.74 -6.96 -5.36
CA ILE A 38 12.53 -5.90 -6.36
C ILE A 38 13.54 -4.79 -6.12
N GLU A 39 13.67 -4.29 -4.89
CA GLU A 39 14.64 -3.24 -4.57
C GLU A 39 16.09 -3.64 -4.93
N ALA A 40 16.51 -4.84 -4.50
CA ALA A 40 17.85 -5.35 -4.73
C ALA A 40 18.18 -5.49 -6.23
N GLN A 41 17.22 -5.93 -7.05
CA GLN A 41 17.44 -6.03 -8.49
C GLN A 41 17.48 -4.67 -9.18
N PHE A 42 16.61 -3.73 -8.78
CA PHE A 42 16.47 -2.44 -9.44
C PHE A 42 17.62 -1.49 -9.11
N SER A 43 18.19 -1.57 -7.90
CA SER A 43 19.41 -0.83 -7.54
C SER A 43 20.57 -1.06 -8.50
N GLN A 44 20.64 -2.24 -9.13
CA GLN A 44 21.69 -2.66 -10.06
C GLN A 44 21.36 -2.38 -11.54
N MET A 45 20.21 -1.78 -11.85
CA MET A 45 19.76 -1.49 -13.21
C MET A 45 20.09 -0.06 -13.64
N MET A 46 20.34 0.10 -14.95
CA MET A 46 20.48 1.42 -15.58
C MET A 46 19.18 2.23 -15.42
N PRO A 47 19.24 3.55 -15.17
CA PRO A 47 18.06 4.37 -14.89
C PRO A 47 16.94 4.26 -15.93
N GLN A 48 17.30 4.24 -17.22
CA GLN A 48 16.36 4.14 -18.33
C GLN A 48 15.59 2.81 -18.36
N ASP A 49 16.25 1.69 -18.08
CA ASP A 49 15.59 0.39 -18.01
C ASP A 49 14.77 0.27 -16.74
N ARG A 50 15.31 0.78 -15.63
CA ARG A 50 14.68 0.79 -14.32
C ARG A 50 13.28 1.40 -14.42
N ARG A 51 13.16 2.59 -15.01
CA ARG A 51 11.87 3.28 -15.17
C ARG A 51 10.87 2.46 -16.00
N ALA A 52 11.30 1.90 -17.11
CA ALA A 52 10.41 1.14 -18.01
C ALA A 52 9.92 -0.17 -17.36
N VAL A 53 10.80 -0.87 -16.63
CA VAL A 53 10.41 -2.10 -15.94
C VAL A 53 9.55 -1.80 -14.70
N LEU A 54 9.84 -0.73 -13.95
CA LEU A 54 9.00 -0.30 -12.81
C LEU A 54 7.59 0.04 -13.27
N ALA A 55 7.44 0.81 -14.35
CA ALA A 55 6.13 1.14 -14.91
C ALA A 55 5.33 -0.12 -15.28
N LEU A 56 5.96 -1.09 -15.97
CA LEU A 56 5.30 -2.35 -16.30
C LEU A 56 4.94 -3.17 -15.05
N LEU A 57 5.79 -3.19 -14.02
CA LEU A 57 5.49 -3.89 -12.77
C LEU A 57 4.38 -3.22 -11.99
N ALA A 58 4.34 -1.90 -11.95
CA ALA A 58 3.25 -1.13 -11.34
C ALA A 58 1.92 -1.48 -12.01
N ASP A 59 1.86 -1.47 -13.34
CA ASP A 59 0.68 -1.85 -14.10
C ASP A 59 0.26 -3.29 -13.76
N VAL A 60 1.19 -4.25 -13.81
CA VAL A 60 0.91 -5.66 -13.55
C VAL A 60 0.43 -5.92 -12.12
N LEU A 61 1.05 -5.29 -11.13
CA LEU A 61 0.66 -5.41 -9.72
C LEU A 61 -0.70 -4.74 -9.44
N SER A 62 -1.09 -3.78 -10.27
CA SER A 62 -2.35 -3.05 -10.12
C SER A 62 -3.51 -3.65 -10.91
N ASP A 63 -3.26 -4.53 -11.89
CA ASP A 63 -4.29 -5.03 -12.84
C ASP A 63 -4.54 -6.56 -12.78
N TYR A 64 -3.97 -7.32 -11.84
CA TYR A 64 -4.05 -8.80 -11.90
C TYR A 64 -4.46 -9.50 -10.60
N PRO A 65 -5.50 -10.38 -10.61
CA PRO A 65 -6.48 -10.62 -11.70
C PRO A 65 -7.57 -9.54 -11.82
N HIS A 66 -7.66 -8.62 -10.85
CA HIS A 66 -8.57 -7.48 -10.83
C HIS A 66 -7.78 -6.17 -10.65
N CYS A 67 -8.44 -5.02 -10.81
CA CYS A 67 -7.81 -3.74 -10.51
C CYS A 67 -7.67 -3.58 -8.99
N VAL A 68 -6.45 -3.44 -8.48
CA VAL A 68 -6.15 -3.44 -7.04
C VAL A 68 -5.72 -2.04 -6.58
N TRP A 69 -6.54 -1.47 -5.71
CA TRP A 69 -6.31 -0.18 -5.07
C TRP A 69 -5.89 -0.39 -3.62
N GLY A 70 -4.93 0.40 -3.16
CA GLY A 70 -4.58 0.51 -1.76
C GLY A 70 -4.96 1.89 -1.22
N VAL A 71 -5.49 1.92 0.00
CA VAL A 71 -5.85 3.13 0.71
C VAL A 71 -5.05 3.15 2.01
N PRO A 72 -4.05 4.05 2.14
CA PRO A 72 -3.30 4.17 3.37
C PRO A 72 -4.19 4.70 4.50
N VAL A 73 -4.28 3.99 5.62
CA VAL A 73 -5.08 4.42 6.78
C VAL A 73 -4.19 4.47 8.01
N LEU A 74 -4.02 5.67 8.56
CA LEU A 74 -3.38 5.87 9.85
C LEU A 74 -4.38 5.60 10.97
N PHE A 75 -3.94 4.89 11.99
CA PHE A 75 -4.75 4.49 13.14
C PHE A 75 -4.12 4.98 14.44
N TYR A 76 -4.98 5.32 15.38
CA TYR A 76 -4.66 5.35 16.80
C TYR A 76 -5.80 4.72 17.57
N TYR A 77 -5.49 3.74 18.39
CA TYR A 77 -6.46 3.06 19.23
C TYR A 77 -6.14 3.28 20.70
N LYS A 78 -7.18 3.66 21.45
CA LYS A 78 -7.15 3.72 22.91
C LYS A 78 -8.42 3.13 23.48
N ASN A 79 -8.26 2.11 24.32
CA ASN A 79 -9.33 1.59 25.13
C ASN A 79 -8.99 1.78 26.61
N PRO A 80 -9.74 2.62 27.35
CA PRO A 80 -9.46 2.88 28.76
C PRO A 80 -9.73 1.67 29.67
N ALA A 81 -10.42 0.63 29.17
CA ALA A 81 -10.74 -0.58 29.92
C ALA A 81 -9.73 -1.73 29.71
N CYS A 82 -8.96 -1.71 28.62
CA CYS A 82 -7.94 -2.75 28.36
C CYS A 82 -6.82 -2.27 27.40
N ASP A 83 -5.59 -2.72 27.66
CA ASP A 83 -4.44 -2.54 26.77
C ASP A 83 -4.34 -3.66 25.71
N SER A 84 -5.48 -4.10 25.18
CA SER A 84 -5.48 -5.10 24.11
C SER A 84 -5.21 -4.46 22.74
N TYR A 85 -4.79 -5.28 21.79
CA TYR A 85 -4.72 -4.86 20.39
C TYR A 85 -6.13 -4.58 19.85
N PHE A 86 -6.23 -3.61 18.95
CA PHE A 86 -7.39 -3.45 18.09
C PHE A 86 -7.21 -4.30 16.84
N HIS A 87 -8.18 -5.13 16.50
CA HIS A 87 -8.12 -5.92 15.28
C HIS A 87 -9.00 -5.23 14.24
N CYS A 88 -8.40 -4.84 13.11
CA CYS A 88 -9.18 -4.28 12.01
C CYS A 88 -10.16 -5.36 11.52
N PRO A 89 -11.49 -5.12 11.56
CA PRO A 89 -12.44 -6.09 11.04
C PRO A 89 -12.17 -6.35 9.55
N ILE A 90 -12.76 -7.37 8.93
CA ILE A 90 -12.76 -7.45 7.46
C ILE A 90 -14.01 -6.73 6.97
N PRO A 91 -13.93 -5.79 6.01
CA PRO A 91 -15.12 -5.13 5.52
C PRO A 91 -16.07 -6.10 4.83
N GLU A 92 -17.29 -6.22 5.36
CA GLU A 92 -18.33 -7.11 4.81
C GLU A 92 -19.27 -6.39 3.82
N PHE A 93 -19.33 -5.05 3.85
CA PHE A 93 -20.15 -4.26 2.96
C PHE A 93 -19.32 -3.45 1.98
N GLN A 94 -19.85 -3.24 0.78
CA GLN A 94 -19.16 -2.58 -0.33
C GLN A 94 -19.65 -1.12 -0.42
N PRO A 95 -18.77 -0.11 -0.18
CA PRO A 95 -19.14 1.30 -0.26
C PRO A 95 -19.28 1.81 -1.69
N ASP A 96 -18.70 1.09 -2.64
CA ASP A 96 -18.71 1.39 -4.07
C ASP A 96 -19.11 0.11 -4.83
N PRO A 97 -20.08 0.17 -5.76
CA PRO A 97 -20.54 -1.01 -6.51
C PRO A 97 -19.46 -1.67 -7.37
N ASP A 98 -18.39 -0.95 -7.73
CA ASP A 98 -17.29 -1.50 -8.51
C ASP A 98 -16.31 -2.31 -7.65
N ILE A 99 -16.39 -2.22 -6.32
CA ILE A 99 -15.54 -2.98 -5.39
C ILE A 99 -16.09 -4.40 -5.24
N THR A 100 -15.29 -5.39 -5.65
CA THR A 100 -15.66 -6.81 -5.58
C THR A 100 -15.14 -7.50 -4.33
N ALA A 101 -14.04 -7.01 -3.75
CA ALA A 101 -13.48 -7.54 -2.51
C ALA A 101 -12.69 -6.46 -1.77
N MET A 102 -12.67 -6.54 -0.43
CA MET A 102 -11.82 -5.72 0.41
C MET A 102 -11.07 -6.56 1.44
N SER A 103 -9.85 -6.14 1.75
CA SER A 103 -9.01 -6.80 2.75
C SER A 103 -8.01 -5.82 3.34
N TRP A 104 -7.36 -6.21 4.42
CA TRP A 104 -6.27 -5.42 5.00
C TRP A 104 -4.90 -5.99 4.62
N LEU A 105 -3.95 -5.09 4.40
CA LEU A 105 -2.54 -5.41 4.24
C LEU A 105 -1.74 -4.74 5.36
N PRO A 106 -0.98 -5.50 6.16
CA PRO A 106 -0.17 -4.93 7.23
C PRO A 106 1.04 -4.19 6.66
N LEU A 107 1.52 -3.20 7.42
CA LEU A 107 2.62 -2.34 7.01
C LEU A 107 3.96 -3.07 6.85
N ASP A 108 4.17 -4.14 7.60
CA ASP A 108 5.42 -4.89 7.56
C ASP A 108 5.63 -5.61 6.22
N ILE A 109 4.67 -5.54 5.28
CA ILE A 109 4.78 -6.06 3.91
C ILE A 109 6.06 -5.61 3.19
N LEU A 110 6.55 -4.38 3.39
CA LEU A 110 7.81 -3.92 2.79
C LEU A 110 9.05 -4.65 3.34
N ARG A 111 8.94 -5.22 4.54
CA ARG A 111 10.01 -5.93 5.24
C ARG A 111 9.87 -7.45 5.15
N ARG A 112 8.72 -7.94 4.65
CA ARG A 112 8.46 -9.37 4.51
C ARG A 112 9.15 -9.91 3.28
N ASP A 113 9.66 -11.12 3.43
CA ASP A 113 10.06 -11.95 2.29
C ASP A 113 8.81 -12.67 1.73
N ALA A 114 7.83 -11.87 1.31
CA ALA A 114 6.56 -12.34 0.76
C ALA A 114 6.14 -11.46 -0.43
N PRO A 115 5.41 -12.02 -1.42
CA PRO A 115 4.88 -11.22 -2.52
C PRO A 115 3.95 -10.11 -2.04
N LEU A 116 3.93 -8.99 -2.77
CA LEU A 116 2.94 -7.92 -2.63
C LEU A 116 1.56 -8.39 -3.13
N LYS A 117 0.91 -9.28 -2.37
CA LYS A 117 -0.44 -9.77 -2.67
C LYS A 117 -1.37 -9.49 -1.48
N PRO A 118 -2.65 -9.21 -1.73
CA PRO A 118 -3.64 -9.15 -0.67
C PRO A 118 -3.79 -10.55 -0.08
N THR A 119 -3.36 -10.75 1.17
CA THR A 119 -3.40 -12.05 1.84
C THR A 119 -4.64 -12.23 2.73
N GLY A 120 -5.51 -11.22 2.84
CA GLY A 120 -6.70 -11.30 3.70
C GLY A 120 -6.35 -11.38 5.18
N GLU A 121 -5.22 -10.81 5.59
CA GLU A 121 -4.71 -10.93 6.96
C GLU A 121 -5.45 -10.02 7.94
N ASN A 122 -5.60 -10.53 9.17
CA ASN A 122 -6.08 -9.73 10.30
C ASN A 122 -4.98 -8.75 10.74
N VAL A 123 -5.17 -7.47 10.42
CA VAL A 123 -4.26 -6.41 10.88
C VAL A 123 -4.59 -6.05 12.32
N SER A 124 -3.56 -6.01 13.17
CA SER A 124 -3.69 -5.70 14.59
C SER A 124 -2.93 -4.42 14.92
N ILE A 125 -3.61 -3.47 15.55
CA ILE A 125 -3.10 -2.16 15.94
C ILE A 125 -2.80 -2.17 17.45
N PRO A 126 -1.53 -2.01 17.87
CA PRO A 126 -1.18 -1.89 19.27
C PRO A 126 -1.84 -0.67 19.95
N PRO A 127 -2.23 -0.79 21.23
CA PRO A 127 -2.82 0.32 21.97
C PRO A 127 -1.82 1.45 22.14
N HIS A 128 -2.33 2.69 22.21
CA HIS A 128 -1.55 3.91 22.45
C HIS A 128 -0.45 4.18 21.42
N SER A 129 -0.58 3.67 20.20
CA SER A 129 0.39 3.84 19.13
C SER A 129 -0.26 4.38 17.86
N THR A 130 0.46 5.25 17.15
CA THR A 130 0.09 5.61 15.77
C THR A 130 0.62 4.53 14.85
N GLU A 131 -0.26 3.86 14.13
CA GLU A 131 0.07 2.77 13.21
C GLU A 131 -0.57 3.00 11.85
N LEU A 132 -0.24 2.12 10.90
CA LEU A 132 -0.73 2.19 9.53
C LEU A 132 -1.16 0.81 9.06
N ALA A 133 -2.28 0.78 8.35
CA ALA A 133 -2.66 -0.36 7.53
C ALA A 133 -3.07 0.13 6.14
N ILE A 134 -2.95 -0.72 5.13
CA ILE A 134 -3.48 -0.43 3.80
C ILE A 134 -4.79 -1.19 3.64
N LEU A 135 -5.90 -0.48 3.45
CA LEU A 135 -7.13 -1.10 2.98
C LEU A 135 -6.95 -1.40 1.50
N VAL A 136 -7.03 -2.67 1.13
CA VAL A 136 -6.94 -3.13 -0.25
C VAL A 136 -8.35 -3.32 -0.78
N ALA A 137 -8.67 -2.65 -1.88
CA ALA A 137 -9.92 -2.78 -2.60
C ALA A 137 -9.67 -3.34 -4.02
N CYS A 138 -10.26 -4.48 -4.31
CA CYS A 138 -10.29 -5.06 -5.65
C CYS A 138 -11.51 -4.55 -6.40
N THR A 139 -11.33 -4.17 -7.66
CA THR A 139 -12.38 -3.59 -8.50
C THR A 139 -12.37 -4.22 -9.90
N ASP A 140 -13.55 -4.29 -10.53
CA ASP A 140 -13.66 -4.76 -11.92
C ASP A 140 -13.38 -3.63 -12.94
N SER A 141 -13.29 -2.39 -12.45
CA SER A 141 -13.02 -1.18 -13.22
C SER A 141 -11.65 -0.60 -12.89
N ARG A 142 -11.03 0.08 -13.85
CA ARG A 142 -9.84 0.94 -13.61
C ARG A 142 -10.20 2.30 -13.03
N ALA A 143 -11.48 2.56 -12.78
CA ALA A 143 -11.88 3.75 -12.06
C ALA A 143 -11.38 3.66 -10.61
N LYS A 144 -10.86 4.77 -10.11
CA LYS A 144 -10.50 4.92 -8.70
C LYS A 144 -11.78 4.77 -7.85
N PRO A 145 -11.84 3.84 -6.89
CA PRO A 145 -13.03 3.65 -6.07
C PRO A 145 -13.27 4.87 -5.18
N GLN A 146 -14.53 5.12 -4.84
CA GLN A 146 -14.90 6.21 -3.93
C GLN A 146 -15.19 5.66 -2.53
N LEU A 147 -14.37 6.04 -1.55
CA LEU A 147 -14.57 5.71 -0.15
C LEU A 147 -14.95 6.98 0.60
N GLU A 148 -16.24 7.19 0.81
CA GLU A 148 -16.76 8.36 1.53
C GLU A 148 -16.52 8.26 3.04
N ASP A 149 -16.47 9.40 3.74
CA ASP A 149 -16.31 9.45 5.21
C ASP A 149 -17.35 8.62 5.96
N ARG A 150 -18.59 8.54 5.43
CA ARG A 150 -19.65 7.70 6.00
C ARG A 150 -19.29 6.23 6.07
N PHE A 151 -18.56 5.71 5.07
CA PHE A 151 -18.12 4.31 5.05
C PHE A 151 -17.23 4.03 6.26
N TRP A 152 -16.24 4.89 6.50
CA TRP A 152 -15.34 4.76 7.64
C TRP A 152 -16.07 4.86 8.98
N ALA A 153 -17.03 5.78 9.08
CA ALA A 153 -17.83 5.95 10.30
C ALA A 153 -18.69 4.73 10.61
N GLU A 154 -19.42 4.19 9.62
CA GLU A 154 -20.27 3.00 9.76
C GLU A 154 -19.42 1.75 10.06
N TYR A 155 -18.28 1.61 9.37
CA TYR A 155 -17.44 0.44 9.47
C TYR A 155 -16.76 0.27 10.85
N PHE A 156 -16.45 1.36 11.54
CA PHE A 156 -15.86 1.33 12.89
C PHE A 156 -16.87 1.65 14.01
N GLN A 157 -18.17 1.73 13.71
CA GLN A 157 -19.19 2.14 14.67
C GLN A 157 -19.39 1.17 15.86
N SER A 158 -19.10 -0.13 15.67
CA SER A 158 -19.37 -1.19 16.65
C SER A 158 -18.23 -1.44 17.65
N GLU A 159 -17.13 -0.68 17.58
CA GLU A 159 -15.91 -1.03 18.30
C GLU A 159 -15.93 -0.55 19.76
N HIS A 160 -15.59 -1.45 20.68
CA HIS A 160 -15.42 -1.13 22.10
C HIS A 160 -14.10 -0.37 22.29
N GLY A 161 -14.11 0.95 22.11
CA GLY A 161 -12.93 1.79 22.34
C GLY A 161 -12.98 3.09 21.55
N SER A 162 -11.96 3.94 21.71
CA SER A 162 -11.78 5.11 20.87
C SER A 162 -10.78 4.78 19.76
N VAL A 163 -11.32 4.46 18.58
CA VAL A 163 -10.54 4.37 17.34
C VAL A 163 -10.54 5.75 16.70
N ARG A 164 -9.36 6.28 16.42
CA ARG A 164 -9.17 7.41 15.52
C ARG A 164 -8.49 6.90 14.27
N LEU A 165 -8.95 7.40 13.13
CA LEU A 165 -8.37 7.06 11.85
C LEU A 165 -8.29 8.28 10.95
N SER A 166 -7.35 8.24 10.02
CA SER A 166 -7.30 9.14 8.87
C SER A 166 -6.94 8.32 7.66
N ALA A 167 -7.82 8.33 6.67
CA ALA A 167 -7.63 7.62 5.43
C ALA A 167 -7.08 8.58 4.36
N GLY A 168 -6.06 8.11 3.64
CA GLY A 168 -5.60 8.78 2.42
C GLY A 168 -6.52 8.50 1.25
N GLU A 169 -6.14 9.01 0.10
CA GLU A 169 -6.84 8.69 -1.13
C GLU A 169 -6.47 7.30 -1.67
N PRO A 170 -7.37 6.62 -2.40
CA PRO A 170 -7.02 5.38 -3.10
C PRO A 170 -5.92 5.61 -4.14
N LEU A 171 -4.92 4.74 -4.13
CA LEU A 171 -3.77 4.72 -5.05
C LEU A 171 -3.60 3.29 -5.60
N PRO A 172 -2.93 3.10 -6.75
CA PRO A 172 -2.52 1.77 -7.18
C PRO A 172 -1.75 1.07 -6.05
N LEU A 173 -2.04 -0.21 -5.77
CA LEU A 173 -1.51 -0.91 -4.59
C LEU A 173 0.00 -0.72 -4.33
N PRO A 174 0.92 -0.92 -5.30
CA PRO A 174 2.35 -0.76 -5.03
C PRO A 174 2.72 0.67 -4.61
N GLU A 175 2.06 1.68 -5.17
CA GLU A 175 2.24 3.07 -4.77
C GLU A 175 1.63 3.36 -3.39
N ALA A 176 0.44 2.80 -3.10
CA ALA A 176 -0.23 2.96 -1.81
C ALA A 176 0.62 2.45 -0.64
N VAL A 177 1.34 1.34 -0.82
CA VAL A 177 2.22 0.78 0.21
C VAL A 177 3.38 1.73 0.52
N GLU A 178 4.05 2.27 -0.50
CA GLU A 178 5.14 3.24 -0.31
C GLU A 178 4.62 4.57 0.27
N ALA A 179 3.48 5.06 -0.22
CA ALA A 179 2.81 6.26 0.25
C ALA A 179 2.43 6.13 1.74
N GLY A 180 1.86 4.99 2.14
CA GLY A 180 1.57 4.71 3.54
C GLY A 180 2.82 4.83 4.41
N CYS A 181 3.92 4.14 4.06
CA CYS A 181 5.16 4.23 4.82
C CYS A 181 5.65 5.68 4.99
N ALA A 182 5.60 6.48 3.92
CA ALA A 182 5.93 7.90 3.98
C ALA A 182 4.98 8.68 4.91
N ALA A 183 3.68 8.39 4.88
CA ALA A 183 2.69 9.00 5.76
C ALA A 183 2.94 8.66 7.24
N LEU A 184 3.24 7.40 7.57
CA LEU A 184 3.52 6.99 8.95
C LEU A 184 4.80 7.65 9.50
N VAL A 185 5.87 7.69 8.69
CA VAL A 185 7.11 8.37 9.07
C VAL A 185 6.84 9.86 9.32
N THR A 186 6.06 10.49 8.44
CA THR A 186 5.67 11.90 8.58
C THR A 186 4.84 12.13 9.84
N ALA A 187 3.87 11.26 10.12
CA ALA A 187 3.05 11.32 11.33
C ALA A 187 3.91 11.26 12.60
N ARG A 188 4.81 10.25 12.69
CA ARG A 188 5.65 10.02 13.88
C ARG A 188 6.73 11.08 14.06
N ASN A 189 7.48 11.40 13.01
CA ASN A 189 8.72 12.18 13.13
C ASN A 189 8.54 13.66 12.79
N GLY A 190 7.52 14.02 12.01
CA GLY A 190 7.23 15.40 11.63
C GLY A 190 8.19 15.86 10.54
N ALA A 191 7.68 15.93 9.31
CA ALA A 191 8.40 16.38 8.11
C ALA A 191 9.90 16.01 8.08
N ALA A 192 10.23 14.77 8.45
CA ALA A 192 11.55 14.20 8.23
C ALA A 192 11.38 13.20 7.08
N PHE A 193 12.03 13.51 5.97
CA PHE A 193 12.03 12.73 4.73
C PHE A 193 12.11 11.23 5.00
N CYS A 194 11.26 10.45 4.33
CA CYS A 194 11.51 9.02 4.19
C CYS A 194 12.77 8.84 3.31
N ASP A 195 13.85 8.35 3.91
CA ASP A 195 15.00 7.78 3.19
C ASP A 195 14.66 6.39 2.58
N THR A 196 13.41 5.95 2.69
CA THR A 196 12.95 4.64 2.20
C THR A 196 12.76 4.67 0.67
N PRO A 197 12.99 3.55 -0.02
CA PRO A 197 13.13 3.49 -1.48
C PRO A 197 11.84 3.88 -2.18
N ARG A 198 11.96 4.77 -3.18
CA ARG A 198 10.88 5.18 -4.09
C ARG A 198 10.94 4.31 -5.34
N LEU A 199 10.40 3.09 -5.29
CA LEU A 199 10.34 2.25 -6.49
C LEU A 199 9.08 2.59 -7.30
N PHE A 200 7.95 2.72 -6.63
CA PHE A 200 6.64 2.94 -7.23
C PHE A 200 6.03 4.29 -6.85
N LEU A 201 6.51 4.95 -5.80
CA LEU A 201 5.95 6.21 -5.32
C LEU A 201 6.17 7.34 -6.32
N THR A 202 5.07 7.87 -6.85
CA THR A 202 5.08 9.07 -7.70
C THR A 202 5.06 10.34 -6.86
N ASP A 203 5.28 11.50 -7.49
CA ASP A 203 5.17 12.79 -6.81
C ASP A 203 3.75 13.04 -6.25
N VAL A 204 2.72 12.54 -6.94
CA VAL A 204 1.32 12.66 -6.48
C VAL A 204 1.11 11.83 -5.22
N GLY A 205 1.47 10.54 -5.25
CA GLY A 205 1.37 9.68 -4.07
C GLY A 205 2.23 10.17 -2.91
N PHE A 206 3.40 10.74 -3.18
CA PHE A 206 4.25 11.33 -2.14
C PHE A 206 3.59 12.55 -1.47
N ASN A 207 3.01 13.46 -2.26
CA ASN A 207 2.31 14.62 -1.71
C ASN A 207 1.08 14.20 -0.90
N ALA A 208 0.28 13.24 -1.41
CA ALA A 208 -0.85 12.68 -0.68
C ALA A 208 -0.43 12.03 0.66
N ALA A 209 0.69 11.31 0.67
CA ALA A 209 1.26 10.73 1.88
C ALA A 209 1.71 11.79 2.90
N LEU A 210 2.38 12.86 2.42
CA LEU A 210 2.78 13.98 3.27
C LEU A 210 1.57 14.68 3.88
N ASP A 211 0.56 14.99 3.08
CA ASP A 211 -0.66 15.64 3.53
C ASP A 211 -1.38 14.79 4.58
N LEU A 212 -1.49 13.48 4.34
CA LEU A 212 -2.07 12.53 5.31
C LEU A 212 -1.31 12.54 6.64
N GLY A 213 0.02 12.42 6.60
CA GLY A 213 0.85 12.42 7.81
C GLY A 213 0.85 13.75 8.56
N ILE A 214 0.86 14.88 7.84
CA ILE A 214 0.78 16.23 8.42
C ILE A 214 -0.60 16.46 9.05
N ALA A 215 -1.67 16.12 8.35
CA ALA A 215 -3.04 16.24 8.85
C ALA A 215 -3.24 15.42 10.13
N TRP A 216 -2.76 14.17 10.14
CA TRP A 216 -2.75 13.32 11.32
C TRP A 216 -2.02 13.97 12.49
N ARG A 217 -0.79 14.42 12.29
CA ARG A 217 0.00 15.05 13.34
C ARG A 217 -0.68 16.30 13.90
N ARG A 218 -1.24 17.15 13.03
CA ARG A 218 -1.94 18.37 13.45
C ARG A 218 -3.21 18.08 14.24
N GLY A 219 -4.01 17.11 13.81
CA GLY A 219 -5.30 16.79 14.43
C GLY A 219 -5.23 15.80 15.61
N TYR A 220 -4.10 15.12 15.80
CA TYR A 220 -3.97 14.09 16.83
C TYR A 220 -2.81 14.34 17.80
N ILE A 221 -1.59 14.57 17.30
CA ILE A 221 -0.42 14.69 18.19
C ILE A 221 -0.47 15.99 19.00
N ASN A 222 -0.93 17.09 18.40
CA ASN A 222 -0.99 18.38 19.10
C ASN A 222 -2.14 18.49 20.12
N ASP A 223 -3.14 17.62 20.03
CA ASP A 223 -4.32 17.65 20.91
C ASP A 223 -4.21 16.67 22.10
N HIS A 224 -3.23 15.75 22.07
CA HIS A 224 -3.14 14.60 23.00
C HIS A 224 -1.73 14.33 23.56
N LEU A 225 -0.72 15.15 23.22
CA LEU A 225 0.54 15.29 23.94
C LEU A 225 0.55 16.60 24.75
#